data_AF-A0A7Z9HV54-F1
#
_entry.id   AF-A0A7Z9HV54-F1
#
_cell.length_a   1.000
_cell.length_b   1.000
_cell.length_c   1.000
_cell.angle_alpha   90.00
_cell.angle_beta   90.00
_cell.angle_gamma   90.00
#
_symmetry.space_group_name_H-M   'P 1'
#
loop_
_entity.id
_entity.type
_entity.pdbx_description
1 polymer ?
#
loop_
_entity_poly.entity_id
_entity_poly.type
_entity_poly.pdbx_seq_one_letter_code
_entity_poly.pdbx_strand_id
1 'polypeptide(L)'
;MKQILKRILNEQSRAARETEGFSLIELMVVIAIIAMLATAVGVGMFGALDDANVAKAQAEISSFKTALIAYKIAFKKLPASGEGLNALVNNPKKNFLDANAVPMDPWGNPYVYTLEGGNNFTIVSYGADGTPGGSDLNADISSANLAGNQ
;
A
#
# COMPACT_ATOMS: atom_id res chain seq x y z
N MET A 1 20.31 61.64 -53.89
CA MET A 1 20.91 60.56 -53.06
C MET A 1 20.48 60.60 -51.59
N LYS A 2 20.63 61.72 -50.86
CA LYS A 2 20.31 61.82 -49.42
C LYS A 2 18.83 61.57 -49.02
N GLN A 3 17.86 61.78 -49.91
CA GLN A 3 16.44 61.52 -49.61
C GLN A 3 16.04 60.04 -49.71
N ILE A 4 16.71 59.26 -50.56
CA ILE A 4 16.49 57.81 -50.68
C ILE A 4 17.01 57.11 -49.41
N LEU A 5 18.15 57.58 -48.90
CA LEU A 5 18.73 57.06 -47.66
C LEU A 5 17.86 57.33 -46.43
N LYS A 6 17.18 58.49 -46.37
CA LYS A 6 16.25 58.84 -45.28
C LYS A 6 14.97 57.98 -45.27
N ARG A 7 14.50 57.51 -46.43
CA ARG A 7 13.33 56.63 -46.51
C ARG A 7 13.63 55.22 -46.01
N ILE A 8 14.81 54.69 -46.35
CA ILE A 8 15.24 53.34 -45.95
C ILE A 8 15.50 53.24 -44.43
N LEU A 9 16.00 54.31 -43.81
CA LEU A 9 16.25 54.33 -42.36
C LEU A 9 14.99 54.51 -41.51
N ASN A 10 13.87 54.95 -42.10
CA ASN A 10 12.63 55.25 -41.37
C ASN A 10 11.61 54.09 -41.41
N GLU A 11 11.90 53.01 -42.13
CA GLU A 11 11.03 51.82 -42.23
C GLU A 11 11.46 50.65 -41.33
N GLN A 12 12.61 50.76 -40.65
CA GLN A 12 13.16 49.66 -39.83
C GLN A 12 12.72 49.68 -38.35
N SER A 13 11.87 50.62 -37.95
CA SER A 13 11.48 50.78 -36.55
C SER A 13 9.99 51.05 -36.40
N ARG A 14 9.17 49.98 -36.47
CA ARG A 14 7.90 49.80 -35.73
C ARG A 14 7.07 48.61 -36.25
N ALA A 15 7.65 47.42 -36.24
CA ALA A 15 6.86 46.23 -35.93
C ALA A 15 7.10 45.96 -34.45
N ALA A 16 6.48 46.78 -33.59
CA ALA A 16 6.41 46.43 -32.18
C ALA A 16 5.62 45.13 -32.14
N ARG A 17 6.31 44.02 -31.83
CA ARG A 17 5.63 42.78 -31.43
C ARG A 17 4.70 43.18 -30.30
N GLU A 18 3.40 43.12 -30.55
CA GLU A 18 2.42 43.19 -29.48
C GLU A 18 2.62 41.92 -28.65
N THR A 19 3.40 42.04 -27.58
CA THR A 19 3.33 41.09 -26.48
C THR A 19 1.96 41.25 -25.87
N GLU A 20 1.01 40.44 -26.33
CA GLU A 20 -0.29 40.26 -25.68
C GLU A 20 -0.02 39.80 -24.24
N GLY A 21 -0.33 40.67 -23.27
CA GLY A 21 -0.27 40.35 -21.86
C GLY A 21 -1.54 39.62 -21.43
N PHE A 22 -1.42 38.65 -20.53
CA PHE A 22 -2.56 37.97 -19.93
C PHE A 22 -3.48 38.95 -19.21
N SER A 23 -4.80 38.75 -19.34
CA SER A 23 -5.81 39.51 -18.59
C SER A 23 -5.92 39.01 -17.16
N LEU A 24 -6.14 39.92 -16.20
CA LEU A 24 -6.42 39.57 -14.81
C LEU A 24 -7.63 38.63 -14.69
N ILE A 25 -8.66 38.86 -15.52
CA ILE A 25 -9.87 38.02 -15.54
C ILE A 25 -9.55 36.59 -15.96
N GLU A 26 -8.62 36.42 -16.89
CA GLU A 26 -8.21 35.12 -17.41
C GLU A 26 -7.55 34.27 -16.31
N LEU A 27 -6.68 34.90 -15.51
CA LEU A 27 -6.10 34.27 -14.32
C LEU A 27 -7.16 33.99 -13.24
N MET A 28 -8.13 34.90 -13.04
CA MET A 28 -9.22 34.71 -12.08
C MET A 28 -10.08 33.48 -12.41
N VAL A 29 -10.41 33.29 -13.68
CA VAL A 29 -11.19 32.11 -14.13
C VAL A 29 -10.39 30.83 -13.91
N VAL A 30 -9.09 30.83 -14.22
CA VAL A 30 -8.21 29.66 -14.01
C VAL A 30 -8.14 29.26 -12.54
N ILE A 31 -7.89 30.21 -11.63
CA ILE A 31 -7.82 29.89 -10.18
C ILE A 31 -9.18 29.46 -9.63
N ALA A 32 -10.29 29.99 -10.15
CA ALA A 32 -11.64 29.57 -9.76
C ALA A 32 -11.92 28.12 -10.16
N ILE A 33 -11.53 27.71 -11.38
CA ILE A 33 -11.66 26.33 -11.84
C ILE A 33 -10.75 25.40 -11.01
N ILE A 34 -9.50 25.80 -10.72
CA ILE A 34 -8.59 25.02 -9.88
C ILE A 34 -9.16 24.85 -8.46
N ALA A 35 -9.68 25.92 -7.85
CA ALA A 35 -10.29 25.85 -6.51
C ALA A 35 -11.50 24.91 -6.48
N MET A 36 -12.34 24.93 -7.53
CA MET A 36 -13.46 24.02 -7.66
C MET A 36 -12.99 22.56 -7.82
N LEU A 37 -12.09 22.29 -8.76
CA LEU A 37 -11.59 20.94 -9.02
C LEU A 37 -10.82 20.37 -7.83
N ALA A 38 -10.06 21.19 -7.11
CA ALA A 38 -9.30 20.78 -5.92
C ALA A 38 -10.20 20.16 -4.83
N THR A 39 -11.47 20.58 -4.74
CA THR A 39 -12.42 19.97 -3.79
C THR A 39 -12.98 18.63 -4.25
N ALA A 40 -13.04 18.37 -5.56
CA ALA A 40 -13.66 17.17 -6.12
C ALA A 40 -12.77 15.91 -6.05
N VAL A 41 -11.45 16.06 -6.04
CA VAL A 41 -10.50 14.93 -6.15
C VAL A 41 -10.21 14.18 -4.85
N GLY A 42 -10.84 14.55 -3.72
CA GLY A 42 -10.30 14.26 -2.39
C GLY A 42 -10.78 13.03 -1.61
N VAL A 43 -11.74 12.21 -2.05
CA VAL A 43 -12.49 11.38 -1.07
C VAL A 43 -12.67 9.88 -1.37
N GLY A 44 -11.99 9.31 -2.37
CA GLY A 44 -12.36 7.98 -2.89
C GLY A 44 -11.48 6.77 -2.56
N MET A 45 -10.26 6.94 -2.02
CA MET A 45 -9.24 5.87 -2.09
C MET A 45 -9.00 5.10 -0.78
N PHE A 46 -9.34 5.67 0.38
CA PHE A 46 -8.92 5.09 1.67
C PHE A 46 -9.60 3.74 1.99
N GLY A 47 -10.92 3.62 1.82
CA GLY A 47 -11.64 2.39 2.18
C GLY A 47 -11.27 1.16 1.34
N ALA A 48 -10.91 1.34 0.06
CA ALA A 48 -10.53 0.22 -0.80
C ALA A 48 -9.15 -0.37 -0.44
N LEU A 49 -8.24 0.47 0.07
CA LEU A 49 -6.94 0.02 0.54
C LEU A 49 -7.08 -0.77 1.85
N ASP A 50 -7.98 -0.31 2.72
CA ASP A 50 -8.28 -0.93 4.00
C ASP A 50 -8.85 -2.35 3.85
N ASP A 51 -9.85 -2.53 2.99
CA ASP A 51 -10.41 -3.86 2.67
C ASP A 51 -9.35 -4.78 2.05
N ALA A 52 -8.51 -4.24 1.16
CA ALA A 52 -7.43 -4.98 0.53
C ALA A 52 -6.38 -5.44 1.55
N ASN A 53 -6.08 -4.61 2.55
CA ASN A 53 -5.19 -4.97 3.65
C ASN A 53 -5.77 -6.13 4.46
N VAL A 54 -7.03 -6.03 4.88
CA VAL A 54 -7.69 -7.13 5.61
C VAL A 54 -7.66 -8.43 4.80
N ALA A 55 -8.06 -8.39 3.53
CA ALA A 55 -8.05 -9.56 2.64
C ALA A 55 -6.64 -10.16 2.46
N LYS A 56 -5.61 -9.30 2.32
CA LYS A 56 -4.22 -9.73 2.21
C LYS A 56 -3.75 -10.44 3.49
N ALA A 57 -4.05 -9.89 4.67
CA ALA A 57 -3.69 -10.50 5.94
C ALA A 57 -4.32 -11.89 6.10
N GLN A 58 -5.59 -12.03 5.71
CA GLN A 58 -6.31 -13.31 5.73
C GLN A 58 -5.70 -14.36 4.79
N ALA A 59 -5.31 -13.93 3.58
CA ALA A 59 -4.65 -14.79 2.60
C ALA A 59 -3.27 -15.26 3.09
N GLU A 60 -2.48 -14.36 3.66
CA GLU A 60 -1.16 -14.67 4.23
C GLU A 60 -1.27 -15.64 5.41
N ILE A 61 -2.21 -15.42 6.34
CA ILE A 61 -2.48 -16.36 7.44
C ILE A 61 -2.89 -17.74 6.92
N SER A 62 -3.72 -17.79 5.87
CA SER A 62 -4.14 -19.05 5.24
C SER A 62 -2.97 -19.80 4.58
N SER A 63 -2.06 -19.07 3.95
CA SER A 63 -0.82 -19.60 3.39
C SER A 63 0.08 -20.18 4.49
N PHE A 64 0.30 -19.42 5.57
CA PHE A 64 1.07 -19.89 6.74
C PHE A 64 0.46 -21.13 7.39
N LYS A 65 -0.87 -21.18 7.53
CA LYS A 65 -1.59 -22.35 8.05
C LYS A 65 -1.30 -23.58 7.19
N THR A 66 -1.38 -23.44 5.87
CA THR A 66 -1.09 -24.53 4.93
C THR A 66 0.37 -24.99 5.04
N ALA A 67 1.30 -24.05 5.12
CA ALA A 67 2.72 -24.33 5.30
C ALA A 67 3.02 -25.05 6.63
N LEU A 68 2.38 -24.64 7.74
CA LEU A 68 2.51 -25.30 9.04
C LEU A 68 1.93 -26.71 9.05
N ILE A 69 0.81 -26.93 8.37
CA ILE A 69 0.24 -28.28 8.19
C ILE A 69 1.23 -29.16 7.40
N ALA A 70 1.80 -28.64 6.31
CA ALA A 70 2.81 -29.37 5.53
C ALA A 70 4.08 -29.65 6.34
N TYR A 71 4.54 -28.68 7.14
CA TYR A 71 5.66 -28.87 8.07
C TYR A 71 5.36 -29.99 9.06
N LYS A 72 4.17 -29.97 9.67
CA LYS A 72 3.71 -31.01 10.60
C LYS A 72 3.67 -32.38 9.95
N ILE A 73 3.25 -32.49 8.69
CA ILE A 73 3.26 -33.76 7.95
C ILE A 73 4.71 -34.24 7.73
N ALA A 74 5.62 -33.36 7.35
CA ALA A 74 7.01 -33.70 7.05
C ALA A 74 7.83 -34.09 8.29
N PHE A 75 7.65 -33.39 9.41
CA PHE A 75 8.46 -33.56 10.61
C PHE A 75 7.72 -34.22 11.78
N LYS A 76 6.41 -34.50 11.63
CA LYS A 76 5.52 -34.99 12.69
C LYS A 76 5.43 -34.10 13.93
N LYS A 77 5.92 -32.87 13.83
CA LYS A 77 5.90 -31.85 14.90
C LYS A 77 5.64 -30.48 14.31
N LEU A 78 5.14 -29.56 15.12
CA LEU A 78 5.07 -28.13 14.79
C LEU A 78 6.36 -27.41 15.22
N PRO A 79 6.69 -26.25 14.61
CA PRO A 79 7.76 -25.39 15.08
C PRO A 79 7.56 -25.01 16.55
N ALA A 80 8.64 -24.93 17.32
CA ALA A 80 8.56 -24.39 18.68
C ALA A 80 8.23 -22.89 18.64
N SER A 81 7.63 -22.33 19.70
CA SER A 81 7.32 -20.89 19.75
C SER A 81 8.53 -19.98 19.52
N GLY A 82 9.74 -20.45 19.87
CA GLY A 82 10.99 -19.72 19.61
C GLY A 82 11.46 -19.76 18.14
N GLU A 83 11.08 -20.79 17.38
CA GLU A 83 11.37 -20.87 15.94
C GLU A 83 10.25 -20.19 15.12
N GLY A 84 9.00 -20.36 15.56
CA GLY A 84 7.81 -19.70 15.00
C GLY A 84 7.65 -19.90 13.49
N LEU A 85 7.18 -18.85 12.82
CA LEU A 85 7.00 -18.84 11.36
C LEU A 85 8.32 -18.88 10.59
N ASN A 86 9.45 -18.51 11.21
CA ASN A 86 10.76 -18.55 10.54
C ASN A 86 11.18 -19.98 10.18
N ALA A 87 10.69 -21.00 10.91
CA ALA A 87 10.90 -22.40 10.57
C ALA A 87 10.29 -22.83 9.23
N LEU A 88 9.39 -22.02 8.67
CA LEU A 88 8.76 -22.28 7.37
C LEU A 88 9.62 -21.81 6.20
N VAL A 89 10.48 -20.81 6.45
CA VAL A 89 11.32 -20.15 5.43
C VAL A 89 12.76 -20.65 5.52
N ASN A 90 13.29 -20.84 6.73
CA ASN A 90 14.69 -21.18 6.97
C ASN A 90 14.84 -22.60 7.51
N ASN A 91 14.27 -23.57 6.80
CA ASN A 91 14.39 -24.97 7.19
C ASN A 91 15.51 -25.65 6.40
N PRO A 92 16.50 -26.29 7.06
CA PRO A 92 17.63 -26.90 6.38
C PRO A 92 17.27 -28.04 5.43
N LYS A 93 16.05 -28.62 5.52
CA LYS A 93 15.62 -29.71 4.63
C LYS A 93 14.74 -29.25 3.47
N LYS A 94 13.81 -28.32 3.72
CA LYS A 94 12.81 -27.89 2.74
C LYS A 94 12.08 -26.63 3.21
N ASN A 95 11.98 -25.63 2.35
CA ASN A 95 11.16 -24.45 2.61
C ASN A 95 9.69 -24.76 2.34
N PHE A 96 8.82 -24.32 3.25
CA PHE A 96 7.36 -24.52 3.18
C PHE A 96 6.61 -23.25 2.76
N LEU A 97 7.30 -22.12 2.71
CA LEU A 97 6.82 -20.88 2.12
C LEU A 97 7.70 -20.49 0.94
N ASP A 98 7.06 -20.05 -0.13
CA ASP A 98 7.73 -19.48 -1.30
C ASP A 98 8.05 -18.00 -1.04
N ALA A 99 8.88 -17.76 -0.02
CA ALA A 99 9.32 -16.44 0.40
C ALA A 99 10.73 -16.54 1.00
N ASN A 100 11.53 -15.48 0.83
CA ASN A 100 12.88 -15.40 1.39
C ASN A 100 12.90 -15.09 2.89
N ALA A 101 11.80 -14.53 3.41
CA ALA A 101 11.57 -14.23 4.81
C ALA A 101 10.07 -14.30 5.10
N VAL A 102 9.71 -14.38 6.38
CA VAL A 102 8.30 -14.25 6.79
C VAL A 102 7.87 -12.80 6.52
N PRO A 103 6.85 -12.56 5.67
CA PRO A 103 6.40 -11.20 5.40
C PRO A 103 5.76 -10.61 6.66
N MET A 104 5.86 -9.29 6.78
CA MET A 104 5.07 -8.52 7.74
C MET A 104 3.63 -8.45 7.26
N ASP A 105 2.71 -8.25 8.19
CA ASP A 105 1.32 -8.02 7.85
C ASP A 105 1.15 -6.70 7.06
N PRO A 106 -0.03 -6.43 6.49
CA PRO A 106 -0.28 -5.27 5.63
C PRO A 106 -0.08 -3.91 6.31
N TRP A 107 -0.08 -3.88 7.65
CA TRP A 107 0.17 -2.68 8.46
C TRP A 107 1.61 -2.58 8.95
N GLY A 108 2.47 -3.54 8.59
CA GLY A 108 3.89 -3.56 8.93
C GLY A 108 4.20 -4.24 10.27
N ASN A 109 3.22 -4.91 10.89
CA ASN A 109 3.41 -5.61 12.14
C ASN A 109 3.81 -7.08 11.88
N PRO A 110 4.62 -7.69 12.75
CA PRO A 110 4.94 -9.11 12.64
C PRO A 110 3.75 -9.99 13.02
N TYR A 111 3.53 -11.06 12.27
CA TYR A 111 2.57 -12.10 12.65
C TYR A 111 3.00 -12.82 13.94
N VAL A 112 2.05 -13.00 14.85
CA VAL A 112 2.27 -13.72 16.10
C VAL A 112 1.87 -15.18 15.93
N TYR A 113 2.81 -16.08 16.21
CA TYR A 113 2.59 -17.51 16.24
C TYR A 113 2.54 -18.02 17.68
N THR A 114 1.43 -18.66 18.04
CA THR A 114 1.23 -19.26 19.36
C THR A 114 0.95 -20.74 19.22
N LEU A 115 1.70 -21.56 19.97
CA LEU A 115 1.46 -22.99 20.11
C LEU A 115 0.58 -23.22 21.34
N GLU A 116 -0.68 -23.63 21.14
CA GLU A 116 -1.67 -23.80 22.23
C GLU A 116 -1.59 -25.17 22.93
N GLY A 117 -0.54 -25.94 22.63
CA GLY A 117 -0.32 -27.27 23.17
C GLY A 117 -0.76 -28.40 22.24
N GLY A 118 -0.10 -29.53 22.40
CA GLY A 118 -0.28 -30.69 21.53
C GLY A 118 0.05 -30.38 20.07
N ASN A 119 -1.00 -30.34 19.25
CA ASN A 119 -0.91 -30.29 17.79
C ASN A 119 -1.70 -29.12 17.16
N ASN A 120 -2.08 -28.15 18.01
CA ASN A 120 -2.85 -26.97 17.66
C ASN A 120 -1.96 -25.72 17.69
N PHE A 121 -2.24 -24.78 16.79
CA PHE A 121 -1.54 -23.51 16.70
C PHE A 121 -2.51 -22.42 16.27
N THR A 122 -2.17 -21.19 16.65
CA THR A 122 -2.89 -19.99 16.26
C THR A 122 -1.90 -18.99 15.69
N ILE A 123 -2.25 -18.39 14.55
CA ILE A 123 -1.53 -17.27 13.95
C ILE A 123 -2.44 -16.04 14.06
N VAL A 124 -1.90 -14.92 14.51
CA VAL A 124 -2.63 -13.66 14.71
C VAL A 124 -1.89 -12.50 14.04
N SER A 125 -2.64 -11.65 13.34
CA SER A 125 -2.29 -10.26 13.05
C SER A 125 -3.17 -9.37 13.93
N TYR A 126 -2.56 -8.41 14.60
CA TYR A 126 -3.25 -7.46 15.47
C TYR A 126 -3.83 -6.26 14.70
N GLY A 127 -3.92 -6.33 13.37
CA GLY A 127 -4.44 -5.24 12.56
C GLY A 127 -3.57 -3.98 12.59
N ALA A 128 -4.19 -2.83 12.33
CA ALA A 128 -3.52 -1.57 12.14
C ALA A 128 -2.88 -0.98 13.42
N ASP A 129 -3.41 -1.31 14.60
CA ASP A 129 -2.88 -0.79 15.87
C ASP A 129 -1.73 -1.64 16.44
N GLY A 130 -1.56 -2.87 15.95
CA GLY A 130 -0.51 -3.78 16.38
C GLY A 130 -0.71 -4.32 17.81
N THR A 131 -1.90 -4.15 18.39
CA THR A 131 -2.22 -4.57 19.76
C THR A 131 -3.40 -5.54 19.83
N PRO A 132 -3.44 -6.48 20.80
CA PRO A 132 -4.56 -7.40 20.92
C PRO A 132 -5.90 -6.68 21.14
N GLY A 133 -6.90 -7.02 20.34
CA GLY A 133 -8.27 -6.56 20.46
C GLY A 133 -8.70 -5.70 19.28
N GLY A 134 -9.16 -4.48 19.58
CA GLY A 134 -9.57 -3.49 18.58
C GLY A 134 -10.91 -3.76 17.88
N SER A 135 -11.30 -2.81 17.01
CA SER A 135 -12.45 -2.90 16.12
C SER A 135 -12.07 -2.41 14.72
N ASP A 136 -12.87 -2.78 13.72
CA ASP A 136 -12.67 -2.38 12.32
C ASP A 136 -11.25 -2.78 11.82
N LEU A 137 -10.41 -1.81 11.45
CA LEU A 137 -9.05 -2.05 10.96
C LEU A 137 -8.07 -2.47 12.05
N ASN A 138 -8.43 -2.24 13.31
CA ASN A 138 -7.66 -2.64 14.47
C ASN A 138 -8.09 -4.03 14.96
N ALA A 139 -9.08 -4.67 14.33
CA ALA A 139 -9.57 -5.96 14.78
C ALA A 139 -8.55 -7.07 14.51
N ASP A 140 -8.34 -7.91 15.52
CA ASP A 140 -7.49 -9.09 15.41
C ASP A 140 -7.95 -10.07 14.32
N ILE A 141 -7.04 -10.37 13.39
CA ILE A 141 -7.25 -11.40 12.36
C ILE A 141 -6.48 -12.64 12.78
N SER A 142 -7.21 -13.70 13.13
CA SER A 142 -6.60 -14.96 13.57
C SER A 142 -6.95 -16.15 12.69
N SER A 143 -6.06 -17.14 12.64
CA SER A 143 -6.30 -18.42 11.96
C SER A 143 -7.50 -19.19 12.51
N ALA A 144 -7.92 -18.91 13.75
CA ALA A 144 -9.10 -19.48 14.37
C ALA A 144 -10.38 -18.80 13.85
N ASN A 145 -10.39 -17.46 13.78
CA ASN A 145 -11.54 -16.68 13.30
C ASN A 145 -11.79 -16.88 11.80
N LEU A 146 -10.73 -17.17 11.03
CA LEU A 146 -10.82 -17.48 9.60
C LEU A 146 -11.52 -18.80 9.27
N ALA A 147 -11.57 -19.74 10.22
CA ALA A 147 -12.19 -21.04 10.00
C ALA A 147 -13.73 -21.02 10.06
N GLY A 148 -14.34 -19.88 10.41
CA GLY A 148 -15.80 -19.74 10.61
C GLY A 148 -16.64 -19.47 9.36
N ASN A 149 -16.02 -19.20 8.20
CA ASN A 149 -16.73 -18.79 6.97
C ASN A 149 -16.48 -19.75 5.79
N GLN A 150 -16.60 -21.06 6.01
CA GLN A 150 -16.59 -22.09 4.94
C GLN A 150 -17.97 -22.73 4.83
#